data_AF-A0A382X7V7-F1
#
_entry.id   AF-A0A382X7V7-F1
#
_cell.length_a   1.000
_cell.length_b   1.000
_cell.length_c   1.000
_cell.angle_alpha   90.00
_cell.angle_beta   90.00
_cell.angle_gamma   90.00
#
_symmetry.space_group_name_H-M   'P 1'
#
loop_
_entity.id
_entity.type
_entity.pdbx_description
1 polymer ?
#
loop_
_entity_poly.entity_id
_entity_poly.type
_entity_poly.pdbx_seq_one_letter_code
_entity_poly.pdbx_strand_id
1 'polypeptide(L)' 'MRFTLALACITFIVSQPSTASADDWPEFRGKGRLGVWRETGLLETFPSTGLKIRWRTPVKAGYAGPAIADGRVFVTDWEP' A
#
# COMPACT_ATOMS: atom_id res chain seq x y z
N MET A 1 38.13 18.17 1.26
CA MET A 1 37.00 18.38 2.19
C MET A 1 35.71 18.85 1.51
N ARG A 2 35.69 19.97 0.76
CA ARG A 2 34.44 20.46 0.11
C ARG A 2 33.83 19.50 -0.92
N PHE A 3 34.64 18.90 -1.79
CA PHE A 3 34.17 17.90 -2.77
C PHE A 3 33.75 16.56 -2.14
N THR A 4 34.42 16.16 -1.06
CA THR A 4 34.14 14.90 -0.33
C THR A 4 32.79 14.96 0.39
N LEU A 5 32.47 16.12 0.99
CA LEU A 5 31.15 16.36 1.60
C LEU A 5 30.04 16.37 0.55
N ALA A 6 30.26 17.04 -0.59
CA ALA A 6 29.29 17.10 -1.68
C ALA A 6 28.97 15.70 -2.23
N LEU A 7 29.99 14.86 -2.43
CA LEU A 7 29.81 13.49 -2.92
C LEU A 7 29.05 12.62 -1.91
N ALA A 8 29.34 12.78 -0.61
CA ALA A 8 28.64 12.08 0.47
C ALA A 8 27.16 12.52 0.61
N CYS A 9 26.84 13.80 0.38
CA CYS A 9 25.47 14.28 0.35
C CYS A 9 24.69 13.74 -0.86
N ILE A 10 25.31 13.64 -2.03
CA ILE A 10 24.68 13.11 -3.24
C ILE A 10 24.36 11.62 -3.09
N THR A 11 25.28 10.82 -2.54
CA THR A 11 25.02 9.39 -2.29
C THR A 11 23.91 9.17 -1.28
N PHE A 12 23.79 10.02 -0.26
CA PHE A 12 22.72 9.95 0.75
C PHE A 12 21.33 10.30 0.20
N ILE A 13 21.25 11.23 -0.76
CA ILE A 13 19.97 11.60 -1.42
C ILE A 13 19.49 10.48 -2.35
N VAL A 14 20.42 9.81 -3.05
CA VAL A 14 20.08 8.73 -3.99
C VAL A 14 19.75 7.41 -3.27
N SER A 15 20.24 7.21 -2.04
CA SER A 15 19.98 5.99 -1.26
C SER A 15 18.62 5.97 -0.53
N GLN A 16 17.76 6.97 -0.73
CA GLN A 16 16.45 6.96 -0.07
C GLN A 16 15.59 5.82 -0.66
N PRO A 17 14.97 4.98 0.18
CA PRO A 17 14.05 3.97 -0.29
C PRO A 17 12.91 4.66 -1.04
N SER A 18 12.61 4.20 -2.25
CA SER A 18 11.44 4.64 -3.00
C SER A 18 10.19 4.30 -2.19
N THR A 19 9.51 5.31 -1.67
CA THR A 19 8.19 5.12 -1.08
C THR A 19 7.24 4.76 -2.21
N ALA A 20 6.77 3.51 -2.20
CA ALA A 20 5.69 3.12 -3.09
C ALA A 20 4.45 3.96 -2.72
N SER A 21 4.03 4.82 -3.64
CA SER A 21 2.80 5.58 -3.53
C SER A 21 1.68 4.77 -4.16
N ALA A 22 0.75 4.29 -3.34
CA ALA A 22 -0.49 3.66 -3.78
C ALA A 22 -1.65 4.63 -3.53
N ASP A 23 -2.76 4.45 -4.27
CA ASP A 23 -3.95 5.26 -4.08
C ASP A 23 -4.76 4.75 -2.89
N ASP A 24 -5.31 5.67 -2.11
CA ASP A 24 -6.23 5.32 -1.03
C ASP A 24 -7.56 4.77 -1.56
N TRP A 25 -8.19 3.91 -0.75
CA TRP A 25 -9.53 3.36 -0.96
C TRP A 25 -10.44 3.63 0.25
N PRO A 26 -10.80 4.90 0.52
CA PRO A 26 -11.32 5.31 1.82
C PRO A 26 -12.81 5.01 2.05
N GLU A 27 -13.56 4.69 0.99
CA GLU A 27 -15.03 4.56 1.03
C GLU A 27 -15.51 3.25 0.37
N PHE A 28 -16.79 2.92 0.52
CA PHE A 28 -17.40 1.83 -0.24
C PHE A 28 -17.26 2.11 -1.74
N ARG A 29 -16.58 1.21 -2.46
CA ARG A 29 -16.17 1.36 -3.87
C ARG A 29 -15.12 2.47 -4.11
N GLY A 30 -14.32 2.79 -3.11
CA GLY A 30 -13.17 3.69 -3.26
C GLY A 30 -13.57 5.16 -3.32
N LYS A 31 -12.60 6.03 -3.62
CA LYS A 31 -12.76 7.49 -3.62
C LYS A 31 -13.96 7.94 -4.45
N GLY A 32 -14.92 8.62 -3.82
CA GLY A 32 -16.14 9.10 -4.47
C GLY A 32 -17.17 8.02 -4.80
N ARG A 33 -16.99 6.79 -4.28
CA ARG A 33 -17.93 5.66 -4.36
C ARG A 33 -18.21 5.17 -5.78
N LEU A 34 -17.26 5.37 -6.68
CA LEU A 34 -17.43 5.09 -8.12
C LEU A 34 -17.07 3.66 -8.51
N GLY A 35 -16.23 2.97 -7.74
CA GLY A 35 -15.70 1.64 -8.08
C GLY A 35 -14.69 1.70 -9.21
N VAL A 36 -13.97 2.83 -9.33
CA VAL A 36 -12.96 3.03 -10.37
C VAL A 36 -11.57 2.83 -9.75
N TRP A 37 -10.85 1.86 -10.29
CA TRP A 37 -9.44 1.64 -9.99
C TRP A 37 -8.57 2.52 -10.90
N ARG A 38 -7.54 3.16 -10.34
CA ARG A 38 -6.66 4.10 -11.08
C ARG A 38 -5.19 3.68 -11.11
N GLU A 39 -4.78 2.71 -10.30
CA GLU A 39 -3.39 2.30 -10.24
C GLU A 39 -2.97 1.45 -11.45
N THR A 40 -1.70 1.56 -11.81
CA THR A 40 -1.05 0.80 -12.88
C THR A 40 -0.06 -0.22 -12.31
N GLY A 41 0.47 -1.12 -13.16
CA GLY A 41 1.47 -2.11 -12.72
C GLY A 41 0.89 -3.29 -11.94
N LEU A 42 -0.43 -3.51 -12.07
CA LEU A 42 -1.07 -4.71 -11.58
C LEU A 42 -0.57 -5.94 -12.34
N LEU A 43 -0.54 -7.07 -11.65
CA LEU A 43 -0.31 -8.36 -12.28
C LEU A 43 -1.55 -8.74 -13.12
N GLU A 44 -1.36 -9.01 -14.40
CA GLU A 44 -2.43 -9.56 -15.24
C GLU A 44 -2.70 -11.04 -14.89
N THR A 45 -1.67 -11.76 -14.46
CA THR A 45 -1.76 -13.16 -14.05
C THR A 45 -0.96 -13.38 -12.77
N PHE A 46 -1.52 -14.13 -11.84
CA PHE A 46 -0.79 -14.52 -10.64
C PHE A 46 0.27 -15.58 -10.96
N PRO A 47 1.44 -15.52 -10.30
CA PRO A 47 2.43 -16.60 -10.39
C PRO A 47 1.80 -17.95 -10.00
N SER A 48 2.26 -19.03 -10.64
CA SER A 48 1.80 -20.39 -10.31
C SER A 48 2.06 -20.79 -8.85
N THR A 49 3.09 -20.20 -8.24
CA THR A 49 3.45 -20.36 -6.83
C THR A 49 2.64 -19.47 -5.88
N GLY A 50 1.81 -18.57 -6.42
CA GLY A 50 1.03 -17.59 -5.66
C GLY A 50 1.77 -16.29 -5.34
N LEU A 51 1.07 -15.36 -4.68
CA LEU A 51 1.64 -14.10 -4.21
C LEU A 51 2.36 -14.28 -2.87
N LYS A 52 3.46 -13.55 -2.68
CA LYS A 52 4.13 -13.48 -1.38
C LYS A 52 3.24 -12.73 -0.38
N ILE A 53 2.79 -13.43 0.64
CA ILE A 53 2.03 -12.83 1.76
C ILE A 53 2.94 -11.85 2.50
N ARG A 54 2.49 -10.59 2.63
CA ARG A 54 3.24 -9.55 3.36
C ARG A 54 2.94 -9.54 4.85
N TRP A 55 1.69 -9.76 5.22
CA TRP A 55 1.21 -9.80 6.61
C TRP A 55 -0.15 -10.50 6.68
N ARG A 56 -0.55 -10.89 7.90
CA ARG A 56 -1.88 -11.41 8.23
C ARG A 56 -2.28 -10.89 9.62
N THR A 57 -3.58 -10.70 9.83
CA THR A 57 -4.16 -10.43 11.15
C THR A 57 -5.43 -11.26 11.33
N PRO A 58 -5.72 -11.79 12.53
CA PRO A 58 -7.03 -12.33 12.84
C PRO A 58 -8.11 -11.24 12.73
N VAL A 59 -9.28 -11.62 12.24
CA VAL A 59 -10.53 -10.84 12.25
C VAL A 59 -11.67 -11.76 12.66
N LYS A 60 -12.75 -11.22 13.20
CA LYS A 60 -13.95 -11.96 13.62
C LYS A 60 -14.98 -11.96 12.48
N ALA A 61 -16.27 -11.98 12.81
CA ALA A 61 -17.36 -12.19 11.86
C ALA A 61 -17.93 -10.89 11.26
N GLY A 62 -17.10 -9.83 11.16
CA GLY A 62 -17.48 -8.61 10.45
C GLY A 62 -17.78 -8.87 8.97
N TYR A 63 -18.79 -8.20 8.43
CA TYR A 63 -19.25 -8.38 7.03
C TYR A 63 -18.83 -7.23 6.09
N ALA A 64 -18.15 -6.20 6.60
CA ALA A 64 -17.74 -5.05 5.80
C ALA A 64 -16.44 -5.34 5.02
N GLY A 65 -16.35 -4.79 3.81
CA GLY A 65 -15.08 -4.73 3.07
C GLY A 65 -14.07 -3.76 3.73
N PRO A 66 -12.77 -3.89 3.43
CA PRO A 66 -11.75 -3.00 3.98
C PRO A 66 -11.79 -1.60 3.35
N ALA A 67 -11.43 -0.58 4.14
CA ALA A 67 -11.07 0.75 3.66
C ALA A 67 -9.57 0.99 3.88
N ILE A 68 -8.94 1.71 2.96
CA ILE A 68 -7.51 2.03 3.02
C ILE A 68 -7.35 3.54 2.99
N ALA A 69 -6.64 4.08 3.97
CA ALA A 69 -6.32 5.50 4.03
C ALA A 69 -4.99 5.71 4.76
N ASP A 70 -4.14 6.59 4.22
CA ASP A 70 -2.86 6.99 4.85
C ASP A 70 -1.99 5.78 5.27
N GLY A 71 -1.87 4.81 4.35
CA GLY A 71 -1.05 3.60 4.56
C GLY A 71 -1.59 2.62 5.60
N ARG A 72 -2.86 2.75 6.02
CA ARG A 72 -3.51 1.87 6.99
C ARG A 72 -4.71 1.15 6.39
N VAL A 73 -4.99 -0.04 6.91
CA VAL A 73 -6.19 -0.82 6.57
C VAL A 73 -7.18 -0.77 7.73
N PHE A 74 -8.41 -0.40 7.43
CA PHE A 74 -9.52 -0.32 8.36
C PHE A 74 -10.56 -1.36 7.99
N VAL A 75 -11.03 -2.14 8.96
CA VAL A 75 -12.08 -3.15 8.79
C VAL A 75 -13.05 -2.99 9.95
N THR A 76 -14.35 -2.98 9.65
CA THR A 76 -15.37 -3.11 10.68
C THR A 76 -15.49 -4.57 11.05
N ASP A 77 -14.98 -4.91 12.22
CA ASP A 77 -15.07 -6.26 12.77
C ASP A 77 -16.28 -6.42 13.69
N TRP A 78 -16.69 -7.65 13.97
CA TRP A 78 -17.86 -7.93 14.82
C TRP A 78 -17.69 -9.18 15.68
N GLU A 79 -18.07 -9.06 16.95
CA GLU A 79 -18.25 -10.16 17.90
C GLU A 79 -19.68 -10.09 18.48
N PRO A 80 -20.35 -11.23 18.71
CA PRO A 80 -21.66 -11.28 19.36
C PRO A 80 -21.70 -10.68 20.77
#